data_AF-D8ULQ5-F1
#
_entry.id   AF-D8ULQ5-F1
#
_cell.length_a   1.000
_cell.length_b   1.000
_cell.length_c   1.000
_cell.angle_alpha   90.00
_cell.angle_beta   90.00
_cell.angle_gamma   90.00
#
_symmetry.space_group_name_H-M   'P 1'
#
loop_
_entity.id
_entity.type
_entity.pdbx_description
1 polymer ?
#
loop_
_entity_poly.entity_id
_entity_poly.type
_entity_poly.pdbx_seq_one_letter_code
_entity_poly.pdbx_strand_id
1 'polypeptide(L)'
;TFQPRQRLDLYFPRHARDDVTYPVVVYVTGGAWTIGYKAWGALLARRLSEQGVLVACLDYRNFPQGDALDMLEDVNTGISWVLSRIHRFGGDPDSVTLVGQSAGGHLAGLALIKQLFAHPPKVPPIESISE
;
A
#
# COMPACT_ATOMS: atom_id res chain seq x y z
N THR A 1 10.60 -13.87 15.76
CA THR A 1 9.71 -14.88 15.14
C THR A 1 9.70 -14.63 13.65
N PHE A 2 9.99 -15.62 12.81
CA PHE A 2 10.05 -15.44 11.36
C PHE A 2 8.64 -15.20 10.80
N GLN A 3 8.39 -14.05 10.18
CA GLN A 3 7.14 -13.76 9.48
C GLN A 3 7.38 -13.83 7.96
N PRO A 4 7.13 -14.97 7.29
CA PRO A 4 7.49 -15.16 5.88
C PRO A 4 6.86 -14.15 4.92
N ARG A 5 5.70 -13.59 5.32
CA ARG A 5 4.81 -12.76 4.51
C ARG A 5 4.96 -11.25 4.77
N GLN A 6 5.73 -10.82 5.77
CA GLN A 6 6.03 -9.39 5.97
C GLN A 6 7.12 -8.93 5.01
N ARG A 7 6.79 -8.91 3.72
CA ARG A 7 7.68 -8.59 2.62
C ARG A 7 6.96 -7.69 1.62
N LEU A 8 7.75 -7.04 0.77
CA LEU A 8 7.24 -6.32 -0.39
C LEU A 8 8.24 -6.40 -1.52
N ASP A 9 7.76 -6.23 -2.75
CA ASP A 9 8.60 -6.05 -3.92
C ASP A 9 8.52 -4.59 -4.37
N LEU A 10 9.68 -3.99 -4.67
CA LEU A 10 9.77 -2.66 -5.26
C LEU A 10 9.98 -2.77 -6.77
N TYR A 11 9.21 -1.99 -7.52
CA TYR A 11 9.34 -1.82 -8.96
C TYR A 11 9.72 -0.38 -9.23
N PHE A 12 10.87 -0.20 -9.86
CA PHE A 12 11.50 1.09 -10.06
C PHE A 12 11.14 1.67 -11.45
N PRO A 13 10.99 2.99 -11.56
CA PRO A 13 10.90 3.68 -12.85
C PRO A 13 11.97 3.22 -13.84
N ARG A 14 11.58 2.94 -15.08
CA ARG A 14 12.49 2.36 -16.10
C ARG A 14 13.68 3.28 -16.45
N HIS A 15 13.48 4.58 -16.34
CA HIS A 15 14.49 5.61 -16.60
C HIS A 15 14.71 6.46 -15.35
N ALA A 16 14.97 5.79 -14.23
CA ALA A 16 15.27 6.44 -12.95
C ALA A 16 16.49 7.36 -13.10
N ARG A 17 16.39 8.57 -12.55
CA ARG A 17 17.46 9.57 -12.46
C ARG A 17 17.72 9.91 -11.00
N ASP A 18 18.98 10.12 -10.65
CA ASP A 18 19.39 10.33 -9.26
C ASP A 18 18.92 11.69 -8.68
N ASP A 19 18.57 12.65 -9.55
CA ASP A 19 18.11 14.00 -9.20
C ASP A 19 16.57 14.13 -9.13
N VAL A 20 15.83 13.02 -9.31
CA VAL A 20 14.37 13.01 -9.34
C VAL A 20 13.81 12.10 -8.26
N THR A 21 12.81 12.58 -7.54
CA THR A 21 11.93 11.76 -6.70
C THR A 21 10.67 11.38 -7.46
N TYR A 22 10.20 10.15 -7.26
CA TYR A 22 9.10 9.58 -8.04
C TYR A 22 7.85 9.38 -7.18
N PRO A 23 6.64 9.63 -7.73
CA PRO A 23 5.41 9.28 -7.04
C PRO A 23 5.38 7.78 -6.74
N VAL A 24 4.79 7.42 -5.61
CA VAL A 24 4.78 6.06 -5.09
C VAL A 24 3.37 5.49 -5.12
N VAL A 25 3.24 4.26 -5.60
CA VAL A 25 2.03 3.46 -5.41
C VAL A 25 2.31 2.31 -4.46
N VAL A 26 1.57 2.24 -3.36
CA VAL A 26 1.51 1.05 -2.51
C VAL A 26 0.36 0.19 -3.01
N TYR A 27 0.67 -1.02 -3.47
CA TYR A 27 -0.32 -1.94 -4.01
C TYR A 27 -0.58 -3.12 -3.08
N VAL A 28 -1.85 -3.33 -2.72
CA VAL A 28 -2.33 -4.46 -1.91
C VAL A 28 -3.15 -5.40 -2.79
N THR A 29 -2.60 -6.58 -3.06
CA THR A 29 -3.25 -7.56 -3.94
C THR A 29 -4.50 -8.18 -3.28
N GLY A 30 -5.47 -8.59 -4.08
CA GLY A 30 -6.61 -9.37 -3.63
C GLY A 30 -6.35 -10.88 -3.65
N GLY A 31 -7.40 -11.64 -3.39
CA GLY A 31 -7.33 -13.10 -3.32
C GLY A 31 -8.26 -13.70 -2.27
N ALA A 32 -9.44 -13.09 -2.09
CA ALA A 32 -10.46 -13.55 -1.13
C ALA A 32 -9.89 -13.88 0.26
N TRP A 33 -8.88 -13.13 0.71
CA TRP A 33 -8.15 -13.31 1.99
C TRP A 33 -7.45 -14.65 2.18
N THR A 34 -7.53 -15.57 1.23
CA THR A 34 -7.08 -16.96 1.33
C THR A 34 -5.92 -17.27 0.39
N ILE A 35 -5.81 -16.54 -0.72
CA ILE A 35 -4.77 -16.68 -1.72
C ILE A 35 -4.19 -15.31 -2.11
N GLY A 36 -3.24 -15.33 -3.05
CA GLY A 36 -2.58 -14.11 -3.52
C GLY A 36 -1.29 -13.82 -2.77
N TYR A 37 -0.39 -13.10 -3.43
CA TYR A 37 0.88 -12.68 -2.87
C TYR A 37 1.45 -11.49 -3.67
N LYS A 38 2.43 -10.77 -3.11
CA LYS A 38 3.03 -9.56 -3.71
C LYS A 38 3.32 -9.62 -5.22
N ALA A 39 3.73 -10.77 -5.77
CA ALA A 39 4.05 -10.86 -7.21
C ALA A 39 2.82 -10.80 -8.13
N TRP A 40 1.60 -11.01 -7.62
CA TRP A 40 0.38 -10.83 -8.41
C TRP A 40 0.17 -9.37 -8.83
N GLY A 41 0.79 -8.41 -8.13
CA GLY A 41 0.83 -7.01 -8.53
C GLY A 41 1.83 -6.70 -9.64
N ALA A 42 2.68 -7.65 -10.07
CA ALA A 42 3.82 -7.38 -10.95
C ALA A 42 3.44 -6.75 -12.29
N LEU A 43 2.33 -7.17 -12.90
CA LEU A 43 1.91 -6.61 -14.19
C LEU A 43 1.49 -5.15 -14.05
N LEU A 44 0.68 -4.82 -13.05
CA LEU A 44 0.30 -3.44 -12.73
C LEU A 44 1.53 -2.60 -12.41
N ALA A 45 2.40 -3.14 -11.54
CA ALA A 45 3.60 -2.46 -11.10
C ALA A 45 4.53 -2.10 -12.27
N ARG A 46 4.78 -3.06 -13.18
CA ARG A 46 5.58 -2.82 -14.39
C ARG A 46 4.98 -1.72 -15.27
N ARG A 47 3.67 -1.74 -15.50
CA ARG A 47 2.99 -0.72 -16.31
C ARG A 47 3.09 0.68 -15.71
N LEU A 48 2.94 0.80 -14.39
CA LEU A 48 3.08 2.08 -13.70
C LEU A 48 4.55 2.54 -13.66
N SER A 49 5.50 1.62 -13.48
CA SER A 49 6.94 1.94 -13.53
C SER A 49 7.42 2.37 -14.91
N GLU A 50 6.79 1.93 -15.99
CA GLU A 50 7.01 2.48 -17.34
C GLU A 50 6.60 3.97 -17.44
N GLN A 51 5.67 4.42 -16.59
CA GLN A 51 5.17 5.79 -16.53
C GLN A 51 5.86 6.65 -15.47
N GLY A 52 6.99 6.19 -14.91
CA GLY A 52 7.73 6.96 -13.90
C GLY A 52 7.16 6.85 -12.48
N VAL A 53 6.43 5.77 -12.16
CA VAL A 53 5.91 5.54 -10.81
C VAL A 53 6.71 4.44 -10.11
N LEU A 54 7.13 4.69 -8.88
CA LEU A 54 7.72 3.65 -8.02
C LEU A 54 6.59 2.86 -7.38
N VAL A 55 6.56 1.54 -7.56
CA VAL A 55 5.47 0.71 -7.02
C VAL A 55 6.00 -0.25 -5.95
N ALA A 56 5.39 -0.23 -4.77
CA ALA A 56 5.62 -1.17 -3.69
C ALA A 56 4.44 -2.17 -3.61
N CYS A 57 4.66 -3.41 -4.03
CA CYS A 57 3.66 -4.47 -3.90
C CYS A 57 3.82 -5.15 -2.54
N LEU A 58 2.86 -4.94 -1.64
CA LEU A 58 2.88 -5.53 -0.30
C LEU A 58 2.44 -7.00 -0.31
N ASP A 59 3.02 -7.77 0.60
CA ASP A 59 2.59 -9.10 0.95
C ASP A 59 1.98 -9.08 2.36
N TYR A 60 1.01 -9.96 2.60
CA TYR A 60 0.35 -10.12 3.90
C TYR A 60 0.01 -11.60 4.15
N ARG A 61 -0.17 -11.98 5.41
CA ARG A 61 -0.63 -13.32 5.81
C ARG A 61 -2.02 -13.61 5.23
N ASN A 62 -2.22 -14.77 4.62
CA ASN A 62 -3.55 -15.20 4.17
C ASN A 62 -4.16 -16.17 5.18
N PHE A 63 -5.48 -16.34 5.20
CA PHE A 63 -6.13 -17.42 5.95
C PHE A 63 -5.71 -18.79 5.36
N PRO A 64 -5.39 -19.81 6.19
CA PRO A 64 -5.47 -19.85 7.65
C PRO A 64 -4.17 -19.48 8.39
N GLN A 65 -3.16 -18.92 7.72
CA GLN A 65 -1.90 -18.51 8.36
C GLN A 65 -2.07 -17.33 9.34
N GLY A 66 -3.10 -16.50 9.11
CA GLY A 66 -3.54 -15.45 9.99
C GLY A 66 -5.02 -15.14 9.76
N ASP A 67 -5.59 -14.34 10.64
CA ASP A 67 -6.96 -13.84 10.52
C ASP A 67 -7.02 -12.43 9.90
N ALA A 68 -8.20 -11.81 9.90
CA ALA A 68 -8.38 -10.48 9.34
C ALA A 68 -7.60 -9.38 10.10
N LEU A 69 -7.35 -9.55 11.40
CA LEU A 69 -6.57 -8.60 12.19
C LEU A 69 -5.08 -8.73 11.88
N ASP A 70 -4.59 -9.96 11.73
CA ASP A 70 -3.22 -10.25 11.27
C ASP A 70 -2.95 -9.64 9.88
N MET A 71 -3.88 -9.84 8.94
CA MET A 71 -3.83 -9.24 7.60
C MET A 71 -3.74 -7.72 7.66
N LEU A 72 -4.58 -7.11 8.51
CA LEU A 72 -4.64 -5.67 8.69
C LEU A 72 -3.35 -5.13 9.33
N GLU A 73 -2.76 -5.86 10.28
CA GLU A 73 -1.47 -5.54 10.89
C GLU A 73 -0.34 -5.58 9.85
N ASP A 74 -0.29 -6.61 9.01
CA ASP A 74 0.73 -6.73 7.96
C ASP A 74 0.62 -5.61 6.93
N VAL A 75 -0.60 -5.30 6.48
CA VAL A 75 -0.85 -4.20 5.53
C VAL A 75 -0.46 -2.85 6.14
N ASN A 76 -0.85 -2.58 7.40
CA ASN A 76 -0.43 -1.36 8.10
C ASN A 76 1.09 -1.27 8.23
N THR A 77 1.74 -2.36 8.63
CA THR A 77 3.20 -2.44 8.77
C THR A 77 3.89 -2.15 7.44
N GLY A 78 3.39 -2.73 6.35
CA GLY A 78 3.90 -2.48 4.99
C GLY A 78 3.74 -1.03 4.56
N ILE A 79 2.56 -0.43 4.78
CA ILE A 79 2.30 0.99 4.48
C ILE A 79 3.26 1.88 5.29
N SER A 80 3.37 1.67 6.60
CA SER A 80 4.26 2.43 7.48
C SER A 80 5.74 2.28 7.07
N TRP A 81 6.15 1.09 6.64
CA TRP A 81 7.50 0.86 6.12
C TRP A 81 7.74 1.70 4.87
N VAL A 82 6.80 1.70 3.91
CA VAL A 82 6.93 2.51 2.69
C VAL A 82 7.04 3.98 3.05
N LEU A 83 6.09 4.53 3.80
CA LEU A 83 6.10 5.95 4.18
C LEU A 83 7.41 6.36 4.89
N SER A 84 7.98 5.49 5.73
CA SER A 84 9.21 5.79 6.47
C SER A 84 10.51 5.52 5.71
N ARG A 85 10.50 4.75 4.62
CA ARG A 85 11.73 4.26 3.97
C ARG A 85 11.82 4.55 2.48
N ILE A 86 10.73 4.88 1.80
CA ILE A 86 10.69 4.91 0.32
C ILE A 86 11.59 5.98 -0.30
N HIS A 87 11.85 7.07 0.43
CA HIS A 87 12.82 8.10 0.06
C HIS A 87 14.22 7.53 -0.21
N ARG A 88 14.62 6.45 0.50
CA ARG A 88 15.91 5.77 0.29
C ARG A 88 16.01 5.04 -1.05
N PHE A 89 14.88 4.89 -1.72
CA PHE A 89 14.72 4.18 -2.99
C PHE A 89 14.30 5.12 -4.13
N GLY A 90 14.36 6.44 -3.91
CA GLY A 90 13.98 7.47 -4.89
C GLY A 90 12.47 7.76 -4.94
N GLY A 91 11.67 7.20 -4.04
CA GLY A 91 10.25 7.52 -3.94
C GLY A 91 10.00 8.79 -3.13
N ASP A 92 9.03 9.59 -3.54
CA ASP A 92 8.55 10.75 -2.79
C ASP A 92 7.58 10.31 -1.68
N PRO A 93 7.94 10.43 -0.38
CA PRO A 93 7.07 10.03 0.72
C PRO A 93 5.84 10.94 0.89
N ASP A 94 5.82 12.13 0.27
CA ASP A 94 4.69 13.06 0.29
C ASP A 94 3.75 12.84 -0.91
N SER A 95 4.13 11.98 -1.87
CA SER A 95 3.34 11.63 -3.05
C SER A 95 3.07 10.13 -3.11
N VAL A 96 2.28 9.63 -2.14
CA VAL A 96 1.97 8.20 -2.00
C VAL A 96 0.49 7.92 -2.23
N THR A 97 0.19 7.01 -3.16
CA THR A 97 -1.17 6.52 -3.44
C THR A 97 -1.31 5.07 -2.99
N LEU A 98 -2.32 4.78 -2.18
CA LEU A 98 -2.68 3.41 -1.80
C LEU A 98 -3.70 2.83 -2.78
N VAL A 99 -3.37 1.69 -3.38
CA VAL A 99 -4.23 0.98 -4.33
C VAL A 99 -4.46 -0.44 -3.82
N GLY A 100 -5.72 -0.86 -3.75
CA GLY A 100 -6.06 -2.22 -3.37
C GLY A 100 -7.05 -2.87 -4.35
N GLN A 101 -6.95 -4.18 -4.52
CA GLN A 101 -7.85 -4.96 -5.38
C GLN A 101 -8.66 -5.95 -4.55
N SER A 102 -10.00 -5.94 -4.67
CA SER A 102 -10.90 -6.87 -3.97
C SER A 102 -10.59 -6.98 -2.45
N ALA A 103 -10.21 -8.15 -1.94
CA ALA A 103 -9.76 -8.36 -0.57
C ALA A 103 -8.66 -7.39 -0.12
N GLY A 104 -7.73 -7.04 -1.00
CA GLY A 104 -6.70 -6.04 -0.74
C GLY A 104 -7.24 -4.62 -0.69
N GLY A 105 -8.29 -4.31 -1.47
CA GLY A 105 -9.03 -3.05 -1.37
C GLY A 105 -9.77 -2.92 -0.04
N HIS A 106 -10.38 -4.01 0.41
CA HIS A 106 -10.99 -4.08 1.74
C HIS A 106 -9.96 -3.83 2.86
N LEU A 107 -8.81 -4.52 2.82
CA LEU A 107 -7.75 -4.34 3.82
C LEU A 107 -7.12 -2.93 3.78
N ALA A 108 -6.89 -2.38 2.58
CA ALA A 108 -6.41 -1.01 2.40
C ALA A 108 -7.38 0.03 2.98
N GLY A 109 -8.68 -0.13 2.73
CA GLY A 109 -9.73 0.73 3.29
C GLY A 109 -9.78 0.66 4.82
N LEU A 110 -9.75 -0.56 5.38
CA LEU A 110 -9.70 -0.77 6.83
C LEU A 110 -8.44 -0.14 7.46
N ALA A 111 -7.28 -0.25 6.81
CA ALA A 111 -6.04 0.38 7.27
C ALA A 111 -6.19 1.91 7.37
N LEU A 112 -6.72 2.55 6.33
CA LEU A 112 -6.98 3.99 6.34
C LEU A 112 -7.98 4.40 7.43
N ILE A 113 -9.10 3.68 7.57
CA ILE A 113 -10.11 3.96 8.60
C ILE A 113 -9.51 3.82 10.00
N LYS A 114 -8.70 2.79 10.24
CA LYS A 114 -8.00 2.59 11.52
C LYS A 114 -7.07 3.76 11.84
N GLN A 115 -6.34 4.28 10.85
CA GLN A 115 -5.49 5.45 11.02
C GLN A 115 -6.30 6.72 11.30
N LEU A 116 -7.44 6.91 10.63
CA LEU A 116 -8.34 8.05 10.90
C LEU A 116 -8.87 8.05 12.34
N PHE A 117 -9.18 6.89 12.92
CA PHE A 117 -9.57 6.82 14.33
C PHE A 117 -8.42 7.10 15.30
N ALA A 118 -7.19 6.72 14.95
CA ALA A 118 -6.01 7.03 15.76
C ALA A 118 -5.63 8.52 15.68
N HIS A 119 -5.89 9.16 14.55
CA HIS A 119 -5.55 10.55 14.25
C HIS A 119 -6.76 11.28 13.64
N PRO A 120 -7.82 11.54 14.44
CA PRO A 120 -9.05 12.12 13.93
C PRO A 120 -8.76 13.51 13.35
N PRO A 121 -9.10 13.77 12.07
CA PRO A 121 -8.94 15.10 11.50
C PRO A 121 -9.83 16.09 12.24
N LYS A 122 -9.36 17.34 12.37
CA LYS A 122 -10.24 18.46 12.74
C LYS A 122 -11.12 18.77 11.53
N VAL A 123 -12.28 18.15 11.45
CA VAL A 123 -13.23 18.38 10.36
C VAL A 123 -14.17 19.52 10.76
N PRO A 124 -14.29 20.59 9.97
CA PRO A 124 -15.40 21.53 10.15
C PRO A 124 -16.74 20.79 9.97
N PRO A 125 -17.86 21.34 10.46
CA PRO A 125 -19.17 20.76 10.21
C PRO A 125 -19.38 20.58 8.70
N ILE A 126 -20.05 19.49 8.31
CA ILE A 126 -20.61 19.41 6.96
C ILE A 126 -21.72 20.45 6.92
N GLU A 127 -21.44 21.63 6.38
CA GLU A 127 -22.47 22.62 6.08
C GLU A 127 -23.46 21.95 5.12
N SER A 128 -24.76 22.13 5.36
CA SER A 128 -25.80 21.50 4.56
C SER A 128 -25.62 21.91 3.09
N ILE A 129 -25.19 20.99 2.25
CA ILE A 129 -25.28 21.14 0.80
C ILE A 129 -26.69 20.69 0.43
N SER A 130 -27.63 21.63 0.44
CA SER A 130 -28.93 21.46 -0.23
C SER A 130 -28.74 21.74 -1.70
N GLU A 131 -29.20 20.83 -2.56
CA GLU A 131 -29.38 21.08 -4.00
C GLU A 131 -30.38 22.20 -4.28
#